data_AF-A0A7Y3DWC4-F1
#
_entry.id   AF-A0A7Y3DWC4-F1
#
_cell.length_a   1.000
_cell.length_b   1.000
_cell.length_c   1.000
_cell.angle_alpha   90.00
_cell.angle_beta   90.00
_cell.angle_gamma   90.00
#
_symmetry.space_group_name_H-M   'P 1'
#
loop_
_entity.id
_entity.type
_entity.pdbx_description
1 polymer ?
#
loop_
_entity_poly.entity_id
_entity_poly.type
_entity_poly.pdbx_seq_one_letter_code
_entity_poly.pdbx_strand_id
1 'polypeptide(L)'
;MKNVVTLRMMLVLALSLTMFGCKKSTSSKNSSRATGWKINAKEGGFQYNTDFKEQETAPGLVFIEGGTFTMGKVQDDVMHDWNNAPNQQHVQSFYMDETEVTNMMYLEYLDWIKRVYPPSEPGFKAIYEGALPDTLVWRNRLGYSEMMVENYLRHPGYAEYPVVGVSWIQAVEFANWRTDRVNELYLEESGYLVRDAKIAATSEENFNTDTYLSAPRLTYGGNDSIINPERTRRRVQTTAAGDTINVYASRETGIISPKYRLPSEAEWEYAALGLSELRSYNVYRGRKKYPWDGQYTRSGKRSIRGDQLANFKQGKGDYGGIA
;
A
#
# COMPACT_ATOMS: atom_id res chain seq x y z
N MET A 1 13.74 -3.75 -74.63
CA MET A 1 14.16 -3.00 -73.41
C MET A 1 13.10 -2.02 -72.85
N LYS A 2 12.12 -1.53 -73.63
CA LYS A 2 11.08 -0.60 -73.12
C LYS A 2 10.11 -1.25 -72.10
N ASN A 3 9.76 -2.52 -72.26
CA ASN A 3 8.77 -3.20 -71.41
C ASN A 3 9.28 -3.52 -69.99
N VAL A 4 10.61 -3.56 -69.79
CA VAL A 4 11.21 -3.80 -68.46
C VAL A 4 11.21 -2.51 -67.64
N VAL A 5 11.35 -1.36 -68.29
CA VAL A 5 11.29 -0.04 -67.63
C VAL A 5 9.87 0.29 -67.20
N THR A 6 8.85 -0.03 -68.01
CA THR A 6 7.45 0.16 -67.62
C THR A 6 7.01 -0.77 -66.49
N LEU A 7 7.47 -2.02 -66.47
CA LEU A 7 7.23 -2.96 -65.37
C LEU A 7 7.90 -2.48 -64.05
N ARG A 8 9.12 -1.96 -64.13
CA ARG A 8 9.83 -1.38 -62.96
C ARG A 8 9.15 -0.12 -62.44
N MET A 9 8.67 0.75 -63.33
CA MET A 9 7.86 1.93 -62.97
C MET A 9 6.55 1.54 -62.27
N MET A 10 5.83 0.54 -62.79
CA MET A 10 4.60 0.06 -62.13
C MET A 10 4.87 -0.60 -60.77
N LEU A 11 6.00 -1.32 -60.63
CA LEU A 11 6.37 -1.95 -59.36
C LEU A 11 6.77 -0.91 -58.31
N VAL A 12 7.45 0.17 -58.70
CA VAL A 12 7.74 1.33 -57.83
C VAL A 12 6.45 2.07 -57.45
N LEU A 13 5.52 2.24 -58.39
CA LEU A 13 4.22 2.85 -58.09
C LEU A 13 3.41 1.99 -57.11
N ALA A 14 3.37 0.67 -57.31
CA ALA A 14 2.71 -0.27 -56.41
C ALA A 14 3.36 -0.28 -55.01
N LEU A 15 4.69 -0.19 -54.91
CA LEU A 15 5.39 -0.06 -53.63
C LEU A 15 5.14 1.29 -52.94
N SER A 16 4.89 2.35 -53.71
CA SER A 16 4.56 3.67 -53.15
C SER A 16 3.14 3.71 -52.59
N LEU A 17 2.20 2.98 -53.19
CA LEU A 17 0.81 2.86 -52.72
C LEU A 17 0.68 1.97 -51.46
N THR A 18 1.61 1.04 -51.20
CA THR A 18 1.61 0.25 -49.95
C THR A 18 2.12 1.03 -48.73
N MET A 19 2.77 2.19 -48.93
CA MET A 19 3.16 3.09 -47.83
C MET A 19 2.05 4.04 -47.35
N PHE A 20 0.92 4.13 -48.08
CA PHE A 20 -0.30 4.80 -47.62
C PHE A 20 -1.27 3.84 -46.91
N GLY A 21 -0.74 2.78 -46.28
CA GLY A 21 -1.50 1.93 -45.38
C GLY A 21 -2.06 2.73 -44.20
N CYS A 22 -3.37 2.93 -44.21
CA CYS A 22 -4.13 3.61 -43.17
C CYS A 22 -3.80 3.11 -41.76
N LYS A 23 -2.96 3.83 -41.01
CA LYS A 23 -2.95 3.78 -39.54
C LYS A 23 -4.21 4.47 -39.01
N LYS A 24 -5.37 3.80 -39.04
CA LYS A 24 -6.47 4.14 -38.12
C LYS A 24 -6.16 3.54 -36.75
N SER A 25 -5.18 4.10 -36.06
CA SER A 25 -5.04 3.93 -34.61
C SER A 25 -5.47 5.22 -33.93
N THR A 26 -6.71 5.66 -34.16
CA THR A 26 -7.34 6.65 -33.30
C THR A 26 -7.78 5.94 -32.02
N SER A 27 -6.80 5.56 -31.18
CA SER A 27 -7.05 5.51 -29.75
C SER A 27 -7.14 6.98 -29.33
N SER A 28 -8.32 7.55 -29.47
CA SER A 28 -8.60 8.89 -28.97
C SER A 28 -8.47 8.81 -27.45
N LYS A 29 -7.30 9.18 -26.92
CA LYS A 29 -7.06 9.21 -25.48
C LYS A 29 -8.15 9.97 -24.71
N ASN A 30 -8.85 10.89 -25.39
CA ASN A 30 -9.88 11.75 -24.81
C ASN A 30 -11.29 11.48 -25.38
N SER A 31 -11.58 10.28 -25.90
CA SER A 31 -12.97 9.89 -26.18
C SER A 31 -13.29 8.48 -25.73
N SER A 32 -14.47 8.31 -25.14
CA SER A 32 -14.97 7.05 -24.62
C SER A 32 -15.21 6.09 -25.77
N ARG A 33 -14.64 4.88 -25.69
CA ARG A 33 -14.95 3.80 -26.65
C ARG A 33 -16.36 3.24 -26.50
N ALA A 34 -16.95 3.36 -25.31
CA ALA A 34 -18.29 2.84 -25.02
C ALA A 34 -19.39 3.73 -25.60
N THR A 35 -19.22 5.06 -25.52
CA THR A 35 -20.27 6.03 -25.89
C THR A 35 -19.87 6.97 -27.03
N GLY A 36 -18.58 7.02 -27.41
CA GLY A 36 -18.05 8.00 -28.36
C GLY A 36 -17.94 9.42 -27.82
N TRP A 37 -18.33 9.67 -26.56
CA TRP A 37 -18.30 10.99 -25.96
C TRP A 37 -16.88 11.43 -25.63
N LYS A 38 -16.59 12.72 -25.74
CA LYS A 38 -15.30 13.28 -25.32
C LYS A 38 -15.19 13.22 -23.79
N ILE A 39 -14.05 12.75 -23.30
CA ILE A 39 -13.71 12.72 -21.87
C ILE A 39 -13.13 14.09 -21.51
N ASN A 40 -13.52 14.63 -20.35
CA ASN A 40 -13.07 15.94 -19.85
C ASN A 40 -13.39 17.10 -20.82
N ALA A 41 -14.56 17.06 -21.46
CA ALA A 41 -14.99 18.13 -22.34
C ALA A 41 -15.23 19.44 -21.55
N LYS A 42 -14.91 20.60 -22.16
CA LYS A 42 -15.07 21.92 -21.52
C LYS A 42 -16.56 22.28 -21.33
N GLU A 43 -17.39 21.75 -22.21
CA GLU A 43 -18.85 21.85 -22.19
C GLU A 43 -19.49 21.08 -21.01
N GLY A 44 -18.69 20.31 -20.26
CA GLY A 44 -19.14 19.47 -19.15
C GLY A 44 -19.30 18.00 -19.53
N GLY A 45 -19.86 17.19 -18.63
CA GLY A 45 -20.07 15.75 -18.83
C GLY A 45 -19.05 14.87 -18.10
N PHE A 46 -18.84 13.65 -18.61
CA PHE A 46 -18.00 12.64 -17.95
C PHE A 46 -16.56 13.13 -17.75
N GLN A 47 -16.15 13.17 -16.48
CA GLN A 47 -14.79 13.51 -16.07
C GLN A 47 -14.05 12.24 -15.64
N TYR A 48 -12.82 12.09 -16.08
CA TYR A 48 -11.96 10.96 -15.71
C TYR A 48 -10.49 11.34 -15.82
N ASN A 49 -9.65 10.79 -14.94
CA ASN A 49 -8.22 11.05 -15.00
C ASN A 49 -7.56 10.24 -16.14
N THR A 50 -7.44 10.85 -17.31
CA THR A 50 -6.83 10.22 -18.51
C THR A 50 -5.31 10.12 -18.45
N ASP A 51 -4.67 10.88 -17.56
CA ASP A 51 -3.22 10.98 -17.43
C ASP A 51 -2.68 10.22 -16.20
N PHE A 52 -3.50 9.33 -15.63
CA PHE A 52 -3.07 8.46 -14.54
C PHE A 52 -1.94 7.53 -15.02
N LYS A 53 -0.75 7.66 -14.41
CA LYS A 53 0.40 6.83 -14.74
C LYS A 53 0.38 5.56 -13.92
N GLU A 54 0.65 5.68 -12.63
CA GLU A 54 0.66 4.58 -11.66
C GLU A 54 0.33 5.16 -10.28
N GLN A 55 -0.19 4.31 -9.39
CA GLN A 55 -0.39 4.68 -7.99
C GLN A 55 0.98 4.78 -7.32
N GLU A 56 1.29 5.90 -6.67
CA GLU A 56 2.51 6.00 -5.87
C GLU A 56 2.48 4.97 -4.74
N THR A 57 3.59 4.25 -4.55
CA THR A 57 3.76 3.30 -3.45
C THR A 57 3.71 4.06 -2.14
N ALA A 58 2.86 3.61 -1.22
CA ALA A 58 2.81 4.19 0.11
C ALA A 58 4.11 3.93 0.88
N PRO A 59 4.44 4.80 1.85
CA PRO A 59 5.71 4.70 2.56
C PRO A 59 5.85 3.35 3.25
N GLY A 60 6.97 2.67 2.99
CA GLY A 60 7.28 1.36 3.56
C GLY A 60 6.62 0.16 2.86
N LEU A 61 5.79 0.38 1.82
CA LEU A 61 5.17 -0.69 1.06
C LEU A 61 6.02 -1.16 -0.12
N VAL A 62 6.02 -2.47 -0.34
CA VAL A 62 6.62 -3.14 -1.49
C VAL A 62 5.53 -3.78 -2.33
N PHE A 63 5.66 -3.69 -3.65
CA PHE A 63 4.76 -4.34 -4.61
C PHE A 63 5.05 -5.84 -4.69
N ILE A 64 4.01 -6.65 -4.50
CA ILE A 64 4.04 -8.10 -4.67
C ILE A 64 3.21 -8.44 -5.91
N GLU A 65 3.88 -9.02 -6.90
CA GLU A 65 3.23 -9.47 -8.12
C GLU A 65 2.29 -10.65 -7.86
N GLY A 66 1.07 -10.58 -8.39
CA GLY A 66 0.10 -11.66 -8.29
C GLY A 66 0.50 -12.92 -9.07
N GLY A 67 -0.03 -14.04 -8.59
CA GLY A 67 0.26 -15.36 -9.17
C GLY A 67 -0.59 -16.45 -8.56
N THR A 68 -0.28 -17.69 -8.92
CA THR A 68 -0.80 -18.86 -8.21
C THR A 68 0.33 -19.48 -7.40
N PHE A 69 0.01 -20.15 -6.30
CA PHE A 69 0.96 -20.93 -5.52
C PHE A 69 0.25 -22.09 -4.84
N THR A 70 1.01 -23.08 -4.35
CA THR A 70 0.48 -24.19 -3.58
C THR A 70 0.63 -23.87 -2.10
N MET A 71 -0.48 -23.63 -1.42
CA MET A 71 -0.55 -23.33 0.02
C MET A 71 -0.59 -24.64 0.81
N GLY A 72 0.21 -24.73 1.88
CA GLY A 72 0.18 -25.86 2.82
C GLY A 72 1.44 -26.72 2.90
N LYS A 73 1.40 -27.81 3.68
CA LYS A 73 2.54 -28.72 3.87
C LYS A 73 2.84 -29.46 2.57
N VAL A 74 3.99 -29.19 1.97
CA VAL A 74 4.53 -29.93 0.80
C VAL A 74 5.61 -30.95 1.22
N GLN A 75 5.86 -31.09 2.52
CA GLN A 75 6.76 -32.10 3.08
C GLN A 75 5.99 -33.41 3.32
N ASP A 76 6.66 -34.53 3.05
CA ASP A 76 6.09 -35.86 3.21
C ASP A 76 5.85 -36.13 4.70
N ASP A 77 4.57 -36.29 5.07
CA ASP A 77 4.20 -36.55 6.45
C ASP A 77 4.24 -38.05 6.71
N VAL A 78 5.38 -38.52 7.24
CA VAL A 78 5.58 -39.93 7.61
C VAL A 78 4.54 -40.40 8.65
N MET A 79 3.99 -39.47 9.44
CA MET A 79 3.03 -39.76 10.51
C MET A 79 1.56 -39.57 10.09
N HIS A 80 1.28 -39.21 8.83
CA HIS A 80 -0.07 -39.01 8.29
C HIS A 80 -0.97 -38.12 9.18
N ASP A 81 -0.44 -37.01 9.68
CA ASP A 81 -1.24 -36.05 10.44
C ASP A 81 -2.26 -35.40 9.48
N TRP A 82 -3.55 -35.52 9.80
CA TRP A 82 -4.66 -35.12 8.90
C TRP A 82 -4.92 -33.62 8.95
N ASN A 83 -3.86 -32.82 8.95
CA ASN A 83 -3.91 -31.37 9.02
C ASN A 83 -2.91 -30.81 8.01
N ASN A 84 -3.44 -30.22 6.93
CA ASN A 84 -2.74 -29.43 5.90
C ASN A 84 -2.51 -30.11 4.53
N ALA A 85 -3.58 -30.48 3.83
CA ALA A 85 -3.51 -30.93 2.44
C ALA A 85 -3.17 -29.74 1.50
N PRO A 86 -2.18 -29.89 0.59
CA PRO A 86 -1.73 -28.80 -0.27
C PRO A 86 -2.80 -28.41 -1.28
N ASN A 87 -3.20 -27.13 -1.28
CA ASN A 87 -4.20 -26.57 -2.21
C ASN A 87 -3.61 -25.44 -3.04
N GLN A 88 -3.93 -25.40 -4.34
CA GLN A 88 -3.50 -24.30 -5.20
C GLN A 88 -4.39 -23.08 -4.96
N GLN A 89 -3.79 -21.95 -4.59
CA GLN A 89 -4.49 -20.68 -4.40
C GLN A 89 -4.00 -19.63 -5.41
N HIS A 90 -4.91 -18.73 -5.79
CA HIS A 90 -4.60 -17.58 -6.62
C HIS A 90 -4.62 -16.32 -5.75
N VAL A 91 -3.53 -15.55 -5.82
CA VAL A 91 -3.36 -14.29 -5.10
C VAL A 91 -3.21 -13.18 -6.13
N GLN A 92 -4.02 -12.13 -6.00
CA GLN A 92 -3.91 -10.93 -6.85
C GLN A 92 -2.64 -10.15 -6.50
N SER A 93 -2.19 -9.23 -7.35
CA SER A 93 -1.09 -8.34 -6.98
C SER A 93 -1.53 -7.41 -5.87
N PHE A 94 -0.68 -7.20 -4.86
CA PHE A 94 -0.97 -6.32 -3.73
C PHE A 94 0.31 -5.68 -3.21
N TYR A 95 0.16 -4.74 -2.29
CA TYR A 95 1.28 -4.11 -1.60
C TYR A 95 1.33 -4.61 -0.16
N MET A 96 2.53 -4.89 0.34
CA MET A 96 2.77 -5.31 1.73
C MET A 96 3.91 -4.48 2.32
N ASP A 97 3.89 -4.26 3.63
CA ASP A 97 5.01 -3.62 4.31
C ASP A 97 6.29 -4.43 4.14
N GLU A 98 7.41 -3.75 3.90
CA GLU A 98 8.73 -4.39 3.79
C GLU A 98 9.16 -5.03 5.11
N THR A 99 8.80 -4.41 6.24
CA THR A 99 9.13 -4.84 7.59
C THR A 99 7.88 -4.91 8.45
N GLU A 100 7.95 -5.59 9.59
CA GLU A 100 6.91 -5.52 10.59
C GLU A 100 6.71 -4.08 11.12
N VAL A 101 5.54 -3.82 11.69
CA VAL A 101 5.24 -2.55 12.36
C VAL A 101 6.20 -2.36 13.53
N THR A 102 6.93 -1.26 13.53
CA THR A 102 7.94 -0.97 14.56
C THR A 102 7.32 -0.32 15.80
N ASN A 103 8.05 -0.37 16.92
CA ASN A 103 7.66 0.35 18.13
C ASN A 103 7.51 1.86 17.87
N MET A 104 8.36 2.46 17.04
CA MET A 104 8.26 3.88 16.68
C MET A 104 6.94 4.19 15.98
N MET A 105 6.56 3.39 14.97
CA MET A 105 5.30 3.57 14.24
C MET A 105 4.08 3.41 15.18
N TYR A 106 4.15 2.45 16.10
CA TYR A 106 3.07 2.24 17.07
C TYR A 106 3.00 3.36 18.12
N LEU A 107 4.15 3.91 18.55
CA LEU A 107 4.19 5.07 19.43
C LEU A 107 3.62 6.33 18.76
N GLU A 108 3.84 6.52 17.45
CA GLU A 108 3.20 7.59 16.67
C GLU A 108 1.67 7.47 16.71
N TYR A 109 1.15 6.25 16.56
CA TYR A 109 -0.28 5.96 16.72
C TYR A 109 -0.79 6.29 18.13
N LEU A 110 -0.07 5.87 19.17
CA LEU A 110 -0.44 6.17 20.56
C LEU A 110 -0.40 7.67 20.86
N ASP A 111 0.58 8.40 20.32
CA ASP A 111 0.66 9.86 20.45
C ASP A 111 -0.53 10.55 19.78
N TRP A 112 -0.90 10.10 18.57
CA TRP A 112 -2.09 10.58 17.88
C TRP A 112 -3.36 10.34 18.70
N ILE A 113 -3.56 9.13 19.24
CA ILE A 113 -4.73 8.84 20.09
C ILE A 113 -4.73 9.76 21.30
N LYS A 114 -3.59 9.92 21.97
CA LYS A 114 -3.49 10.75 23.17
C LYS A 114 -3.80 12.22 22.88
N ARG A 115 -3.45 12.72 21.69
CA ARG A 115 -3.74 14.08 21.26
C ARG A 115 -5.20 14.29 20.88
N VAL A 116 -5.79 13.35 20.14
CA VAL A 116 -7.17 13.44 19.64
C VAL A 116 -8.19 13.07 20.71
N TYR A 117 -7.87 12.07 21.54
CA TYR A 117 -8.70 11.52 22.62
C TYR A 117 -7.92 11.56 23.95
N PRO A 118 -7.83 12.74 24.60
CA PRO A 118 -7.03 12.88 25.81
C PRO A 118 -7.52 11.97 26.95
N PRO A 119 -6.62 11.20 27.60
CA PRO A 119 -7.00 10.32 28.71
C PRO A 119 -7.39 11.09 29.99
N SER A 120 -7.19 12.41 30.00
CA SER A 120 -7.70 13.31 31.05
C SER A 120 -9.23 13.30 31.13
N GLU A 121 -9.91 13.00 30.03
CA GLU A 121 -11.36 12.91 29.97
C GLU A 121 -11.84 11.47 30.26
N PRO A 122 -12.76 11.26 31.23
CA PRO A 122 -13.21 9.93 31.60
C PRO A 122 -13.79 9.10 30.45
N GLY A 123 -14.43 9.75 29.48
CA GLY A 123 -15.01 9.07 28.30
C GLY A 123 -13.97 8.53 27.32
N PHE A 124 -12.79 9.14 27.26
CA PHE A 124 -11.72 8.79 26.30
C PHE A 124 -10.61 7.94 26.91
N LYS A 125 -10.51 7.89 28.24
CA LYS A 125 -9.54 7.06 28.95
C LYS A 125 -9.52 5.61 28.48
N ALA A 126 -10.70 5.01 28.29
CA ALA A 126 -10.83 3.62 27.84
C ALA A 126 -10.31 3.40 26.41
N ILE A 127 -10.39 4.41 25.54
CA ILE A 127 -9.88 4.33 24.16
C ILE A 127 -8.35 4.22 24.17
N TYR A 128 -7.70 5.10 24.93
CA TYR A 128 -6.25 5.10 25.04
C TYR A 128 -5.73 3.84 25.74
N GLU A 129 -6.34 3.44 26.85
CA GLU A 129 -5.96 2.21 27.56
C GLU A 129 -6.18 0.96 26.71
N GLY A 130 -7.25 0.91 25.91
CA GLY A 130 -7.52 -0.18 24.97
C GLY A 130 -6.53 -0.27 23.81
N ALA A 131 -5.86 0.83 23.46
CA ALA A 131 -4.82 0.85 22.42
C ALA A 131 -3.42 0.51 22.95
N LEU A 132 -3.19 0.48 24.27
CA LEU A 132 -1.88 0.17 24.82
C LEU A 132 -1.53 -1.32 24.62
N PRO A 133 -0.33 -1.65 24.13
CA PRO A 133 0.14 -3.04 24.06
C PRO A 133 0.39 -3.61 25.46
N ASP A 134 0.20 -4.92 25.61
CA ASP A 134 0.56 -5.63 26.83
C ASP A 134 2.08 -5.83 26.93
N THR A 135 2.73 -4.97 27.70
CA THR A 135 4.17 -5.04 27.99
C THR A 135 4.56 -6.22 28.88
N LEU A 136 3.61 -6.84 29.60
CA LEU A 136 3.87 -7.97 30.50
C LEU A 136 4.10 -9.28 29.75
N VAL A 137 3.91 -9.31 28.42
CA VAL A 137 4.21 -10.46 27.55
C VAL A 137 5.65 -10.98 27.70
N TRP A 138 6.58 -10.11 28.08
CA TRP A 138 7.99 -10.46 28.31
C TRP A 138 8.24 -11.15 29.66
N ARG A 139 7.31 -11.04 30.60
CA ARG A 139 7.49 -11.50 31.97
C ARG A 139 7.46 -13.03 32.02
N ASN A 140 8.54 -13.62 32.52
CA ASN A 140 8.62 -15.04 32.83
C ASN A 140 8.88 -15.21 34.33
N ARG A 141 8.18 -16.15 34.98
CA ARG A 141 8.27 -16.37 36.43
C ARG A 141 9.69 -16.70 36.92
N LEU A 142 10.52 -17.29 36.06
CA LEU A 142 11.89 -17.70 36.38
C LEU A 142 12.97 -16.93 35.60
N GLY A 143 12.59 -15.93 34.80
CA GLY A 143 13.51 -15.17 33.94
C GLY A 143 13.67 -13.72 34.38
N TYR A 144 14.86 -13.15 34.17
CA TYR A 144 15.11 -11.72 34.36
C TYR A 144 14.74 -10.95 33.08
N SER A 145 13.44 -10.65 32.92
CA SER A 145 12.90 -9.96 31.74
C SER A 145 12.38 -8.55 32.02
N GLU A 146 12.55 -8.03 33.25
CA GLU A 146 12.01 -6.72 33.66
C GLU A 146 12.50 -5.58 32.78
N MET A 147 13.76 -5.65 32.33
CA MET A 147 14.33 -4.69 31.38
C MET A 147 13.54 -4.61 30.07
N MET A 148 13.01 -5.73 29.57
CA MET A 148 12.18 -5.75 28.36
C MET A 148 10.77 -5.22 28.63
N VAL A 149 10.18 -5.57 29.78
CA VAL A 149 8.86 -5.07 30.19
C VAL A 149 8.86 -3.54 30.27
N GLU A 150 9.89 -2.97 30.88
CA GLU A 150 9.98 -1.52 31.12
C GLU A 150 10.41 -0.74 29.87
N ASN A 151 11.38 -1.26 29.11
CA ASN A 151 12.06 -0.49 28.07
C ASN A 151 11.63 -0.83 26.64
N TYR A 152 11.11 -2.03 26.34
CA TYR A 152 10.95 -2.49 24.95
C TYR A 152 10.09 -1.56 24.10
N LEU A 153 8.94 -1.11 24.61
CA LEU A 153 8.05 -0.22 23.87
C LEU A 153 8.54 1.24 23.88
N ARG A 154 9.26 1.67 24.92
CA ARG A 154 9.46 3.10 25.24
C ARG A 154 10.87 3.62 24.96
N HIS A 155 11.88 2.75 25.06
CA HIS A 155 13.27 3.16 24.98
C HIS A 155 13.69 3.32 23.52
N PRO A 156 14.36 4.42 23.12
CA PRO A 156 14.75 4.68 21.74
C PRO A 156 15.60 3.57 21.09
N GLY A 157 16.38 2.83 21.89
CA GLY A 157 17.15 1.68 21.41
C GLY A 157 16.32 0.52 20.84
N TYR A 158 15.02 0.46 21.15
CA TYR A 158 14.08 -0.52 20.61
C TYR A 158 13.10 0.08 19.59
N ALA A 159 13.31 1.32 19.14
CA ALA A 159 12.36 2.04 18.28
C ALA A 159 12.09 1.32 16.94
N GLU A 160 13.11 0.69 16.36
CA GLU A 160 13.01 -0.06 15.09
C GLU A 160 12.65 -1.54 15.27
N TYR A 161 12.46 -2.00 16.50
CA TYR A 161 12.06 -3.38 16.78
C TYR A 161 10.55 -3.54 16.54
N PRO A 162 10.08 -4.75 16.17
CA PRO A 162 8.67 -5.00 15.94
C PRO A 162 7.87 -4.77 17.22
N VAL A 163 6.66 -4.24 17.10
CA VAL A 163 5.75 -4.12 18.24
C VAL A 163 5.28 -5.51 18.70
N VAL A 164 5.28 -5.73 20.02
CA VAL A 164 4.88 -7.00 20.64
C VAL A 164 3.85 -6.73 21.73
N GLY A 165 2.98 -7.70 22.01
CA GLY A 165 1.90 -7.56 22.99
C GLY A 165 0.64 -6.90 22.44
N VAL A 166 0.47 -6.89 21.12
CA VAL A 166 -0.72 -6.36 20.45
C VAL A 166 -1.72 -7.47 20.13
N SER A 167 -2.99 -7.19 20.38
CA SER A 167 -4.11 -8.05 19.96
C SER A 167 -4.44 -7.84 18.48
N TRP A 168 -5.17 -8.80 17.89
CA TRP A 168 -5.65 -8.67 16.51
C TRP A 168 -6.51 -7.41 16.30
N ILE A 169 -7.37 -7.09 17.27
CA ILE A 169 -8.24 -5.90 17.21
C ILE A 169 -7.38 -4.62 17.19
N GLN A 170 -6.38 -4.52 18.07
CA GLN A 170 -5.45 -3.39 18.10
C GLN A 170 -4.66 -3.24 16.79
N ALA A 171 -4.25 -4.36 16.18
CA ALA A 171 -3.55 -4.34 14.89
C ALA A 171 -4.45 -3.86 13.74
N VAL A 172 -5.74 -4.23 13.75
CA VAL A 172 -6.72 -3.74 12.77
C VAL A 172 -6.99 -2.24 12.95
N GLU A 173 -7.16 -1.78 14.18
CA GLU A 173 -7.35 -0.34 14.46
C GLU A 173 -6.12 0.49 14.05
N PHE A 174 -4.91 -0.03 14.27
CA PHE A 174 -3.69 0.59 13.75
C PHE A 174 -3.70 0.69 12.22
N ALA A 175 -4.14 -0.36 11.51
CA ALA A 175 -4.24 -0.33 10.05
C ALA A 175 -5.30 0.67 9.54
N ASN A 176 -6.44 0.78 10.23
CA ASN A 176 -7.46 1.79 9.95
C ASN A 176 -6.91 3.20 10.16
N TRP A 177 -6.26 3.46 11.29
CA TRP A 177 -5.61 4.74 11.58
C TRP A 177 -4.57 5.10 10.51
N ARG A 178 -3.68 4.16 10.16
CA ARG A 178 -2.66 4.37 9.13
C ARG A 178 -3.29 4.70 7.78
N THR A 179 -4.40 4.05 7.42
CA THR A 179 -5.17 4.38 6.22
C THR A 179 -5.60 5.84 6.22
N ASP A 180 -6.17 6.30 7.32
CA ASP A 180 -6.65 7.68 7.44
C ASP A 180 -5.50 8.68 7.38
N ARG A 181 -4.38 8.43 8.08
CA ARG A 181 -3.22 9.34 8.08
C ARG A 181 -2.52 9.42 6.72
N VAL A 182 -2.33 8.30 6.04
CA VAL A 182 -1.67 8.28 4.72
C VAL A 182 -2.54 8.94 3.66
N ASN A 183 -3.85 8.67 3.66
CA ASN A 183 -4.76 9.32 2.72
C ASN A 183 -4.92 10.82 3.02
N GLU A 184 -4.95 11.22 4.28
CA GLU A 184 -4.92 12.63 4.68
C GLU A 184 -3.66 13.34 4.14
N LEU A 185 -2.49 12.70 4.25
CA LEU A 185 -1.24 13.21 3.70
C LEU A 185 -1.31 13.37 2.17
N TYR A 186 -1.80 12.36 1.45
CA TYR A 186 -1.95 12.45 -0.01
C TYR A 186 -2.91 13.54 -0.45
N LEU A 187 -4.02 13.72 0.28
CA LEU A 187 -4.98 14.80 0.00
C LEU A 187 -4.41 16.18 0.31
N GLU A 188 -3.56 16.31 1.34
CA GLU A 188 -2.83 17.54 1.64
C GLU A 188 -1.79 17.86 0.55
N GLU A 189 -0.98 16.88 0.15
CA GLU A 189 0.07 17.02 -0.87
C GLU A 189 -0.51 17.36 -2.25
N SER A 190 -1.62 16.73 -2.62
CA SER A 190 -2.35 17.01 -3.86
C SER A 190 -3.21 18.29 -3.81
N GLY A 191 -3.28 18.94 -2.65
CA GLY A 191 -3.96 20.21 -2.47
C GLY A 191 -5.49 20.11 -2.50
N TYR A 192 -6.05 19.01 -1.97
CA TYR A 192 -7.47 18.92 -1.63
C TYR A 192 -7.75 19.34 -0.18
N LEU A 193 -6.78 19.18 0.71
CA LEU A 193 -6.84 19.66 2.09
C LEU A 193 -5.90 20.85 2.30
N VAL A 194 -6.26 21.72 3.24
CA VAL A 194 -5.37 22.79 3.73
C VAL A 194 -4.14 22.19 4.39
N ARG A 195 -3.01 22.90 4.29
CA ARG A 195 -1.76 22.50 4.92
C ARG A 195 -1.89 22.37 6.43
N ASP A 196 -1.19 21.39 6.97
CA ASP A 196 -1.10 21.10 8.41
C ASP A 196 -2.43 20.71 9.06
N ALA A 197 -3.46 20.38 8.28
CA ALA A 197 -4.76 19.89 8.78
C ALA A 197 -4.61 18.68 9.72
N LYS A 198 -3.64 17.80 9.44
CA LYS A 198 -3.29 16.63 10.26
C LYS A 198 -2.90 16.95 11.72
N ILE A 199 -2.38 18.16 11.97
CA ILE A 199 -1.91 18.61 13.29
C ILE A 199 -3.07 19.18 14.11
N ALA A 200 -4.07 19.78 13.47
CA ALA A 200 -5.19 20.43 14.13
C ALA A 200 -6.33 19.48 14.54
N ALA A 201 -6.23 18.18 14.22
CA ALA A 201 -7.29 17.21 14.49
C ALA A 201 -7.68 17.15 15.99
N THR A 202 -8.99 17.21 16.25
CA THR A 202 -9.61 17.03 17.56
C THR A 202 -10.51 15.78 17.56
N SER A 203 -11.08 15.42 18.71
CA SER A 203 -11.97 14.25 18.85
C SER A 203 -13.18 14.28 17.91
N GLU A 204 -13.74 15.47 17.67
CA GLU A 204 -14.90 15.70 16.79
C GLU A 204 -14.49 16.06 15.36
N GLU A 205 -13.40 16.81 15.20
CA GLU A 205 -12.90 17.24 13.89
C GLU A 205 -11.66 16.43 13.49
N ASN A 206 -11.87 15.16 13.14
CA ASN A 206 -10.82 14.31 12.58
C ASN A 206 -11.12 13.84 11.15
N PHE A 207 -10.07 13.41 10.48
CA PHE A 207 -10.17 12.84 9.14
C PHE A 207 -10.45 11.34 9.19
N ASN A 208 -11.46 10.91 8.45
CA ASN A 208 -11.77 9.51 8.20
C ASN A 208 -12.01 9.28 6.69
N THR A 209 -11.31 8.30 6.12
CA THR A 209 -11.31 8.02 4.68
C THR A 209 -12.70 7.65 4.15
N ASP A 210 -13.49 6.87 4.90
CA ASP A 210 -14.83 6.46 4.47
C ASP A 210 -15.82 7.62 4.46
N THR A 211 -15.76 8.47 5.49
CA THR A 211 -16.58 9.68 5.54
C THR A 211 -16.22 10.63 4.40
N TYR A 212 -14.93 10.77 4.06
CA TYR A 212 -14.49 11.59 2.94
C TYR A 212 -15.01 11.08 1.60
N LEU A 213 -14.99 9.77 1.39
CA LEU A 213 -15.42 9.16 0.13
C LEU A 213 -16.95 9.13 -0.02
N SER A 214 -17.69 9.02 1.07
CA SER A 214 -19.16 8.96 1.06
C SER A 214 -19.81 10.35 1.13
N ALA A 215 -19.32 11.20 2.02
CA ALA A 215 -19.84 12.54 2.29
C ALA A 215 -18.68 13.52 2.60
N PRO A 216 -17.94 14.00 1.57
CA PRO A 216 -16.77 14.85 1.77
C PRO A 216 -17.00 16.04 2.70
N ARG A 217 -18.15 16.72 2.57
CA ARG A 217 -18.54 17.87 3.40
C ARG A 217 -18.65 17.57 4.90
N LEU A 218 -18.91 16.32 5.29
CA LEU A 218 -19.02 15.93 6.70
C LEU A 218 -17.67 15.57 7.32
N THR A 219 -16.60 15.53 6.54
CA THR A 219 -15.26 15.29 7.12
C THR A 219 -14.84 16.44 8.02
N TYR A 220 -14.00 16.14 9.02
CA TYR A 220 -13.64 17.09 10.08
C TYR A 220 -14.88 17.69 10.77
N GLY A 221 -15.89 16.87 11.05
CA GLY A 221 -17.10 17.32 11.76
C GLY A 221 -17.95 18.34 10.98
N GLY A 222 -17.76 18.49 9.67
CA GLY A 222 -18.44 19.51 8.87
C GLY A 222 -17.66 20.81 8.71
N ASN A 223 -16.38 20.83 9.10
CA ASN A 223 -15.54 22.01 8.97
C ASN A 223 -15.11 22.23 7.51
N ASP A 224 -15.94 22.96 6.77
CA ASP A 224 -15.70 23.30 5.37
C ASP A 224 -14.38 24.08 5.16
N SER A 225 -13.83 24.73 6.18
CA SER A 225 -12.62 25.57 6.02
C SER A 225 -11.35 24.78 5.69
N ILE A 226 -11.30 23.49 6.05
CA ILE A 226 -10.18 22.58 5.83
C ILE A 226 -10.21 21.99 4.42
N ILE A 227 -11.42 21.84 3.86
CA ILE A 227 -11.68 21.16 2.58
C ILE A 227 -12.01 22.17 1.48
N ASN A 228 -12.25 23.44 1.84
CA ASN A 228 -12.58 24.49 0.89
C ASN A 228 -11.40 24.68 -0.08
N PRO A 229 -11.62 24.46 -1.39
CA PRO A 229 -10.57 24.55 -2.38
C PRO A 229 -9.99 25.96 -2.54
N GLU A 230 -10.69 27.02 -2.11
CA GLU A 230 -10.20 28.40 -2.18
C GLU A 230 -9.00 28.66 -1.27
N ARG A 231 -8.89 27.91 -0.16
CA ARG A 231 -7.77 28.01 0.78
C ARG A 231 -6.61 27.10 0.39
N THR A 232 -6.78 26.31 -0.66
CA THR A 232 -5.80 25.32 -1.08
C THR A 232 -5.08 25.77 -2.35
N ARG A 233 -3.88 25.23 -2.58
CA ARG A 233 -3.03 25.60 -3.73
C ARG A 233 -3.57 25.11 -5.07
N ARG A 234 -4.61 24.28 -5.05
CA ARG A 234 -5.16 23.62 -6.22
C ARG A 234 -6.13 24.54 -6.94
N ARG A 235 -5.88 24.75 -8.24
CA ARG A 235 -6.80 25.50 -9.09
C ARG A 235 -8.01 24.63 -9.43
N VAL A 236 -9.17 25.00 -8.90
CA VAL A 236 -10.43 24.31 -9.20
C VAL A 236 -10.75 24.45 -10.68
N GLN A 237 -11.20 23.35 -11.28
CA GLN A 237 -11.65 23.35 -12.67
C GLN A 237 -13.08 23.89 -12.73
N THR A 238 -13.36 24.73 -13.72
CA THR A 238 -14.69 25.29 -13.94
C THR A 238 -15.22 24.86 -15.30
N THR A 239 -16.50 24.49 -15.36
CA THR A 239 -17.21 24.22 -16.63
C THR A 239 -17.30 25.51 -17.47
N ALA A 240 -17.63 25.37 -18.76
CA ALA A 240 -18.06 26.51 -19.58
C ALA A 240 -19.20 27.35 -18.96
N ALA A 241 -20.05 26.74 -18.13
CA ALA A 241 -21.12 27.40 -17.39
C ALA A 241 -20.66 28.16 -16.12
N GLY A 242 -19.39 28.02 -15.72
CA GLY A 242 -18.83 28.65 -14.51
C GLY A 242 -18.90 27.79 -13.24
N ASP A 243 -19.60 26.65 -13.26
CA ASP A 243 -19.68 25.75 -12.11
C ASP A 243 -18.34 25.08 -11.79
N THR A 244 -17.98 25.00 -10.51
CA THR A 244 -16.80 24.30 -10.03
C THR A 244 -16.98 22.78 -10.11
N ILE A 245 -16.05 22.09 -10.78
CA ILE A 245 -16.02 20.63 -10.92
C ILE A 245 -14.78 20.06 -10.19
N ASN A 246 -14.83 18.77 -9.83
CA ASN A 246 -13.72 18.04 -9.21
C ASN A 246 -13.22 18.68 -7.91
N VAL A 247 -14.15 19.25 -7.12
CA VAL A 247 -13.85 19.93 -5.85
C VAL A 247 -13.26 18.96 -4.83
N TYR A 248 -13.74 17.72 -4.80
CA TYR A 248 -13.23 16.67 -3.91
C TYR A 248 -12.52 15.59 -4.70
N ALA A 249 -11.60 14.89 -4.06
CA ALA A 249 -10.93 13.73 -4.65
C ALA A 249 -11.85 12.51 -4.55
N SER A 250 -12.16 11.89 -5.68
CA SER A 250 -12.82 10.58 -5.73
C SER A 250 -11.78 9.47 -5.90
N ARG A 251 -12.18 8.20 -5.72
CA ARG A 251 -11.31 7.05 -6.04
C ARG A 251 -10.80 7.08 -7.48
N GLU A 252 -11.57 7.65 -8.40
CA GLU A 252 -11.23 7.78 -9.83
C GLU A 252 -10.08 8.74 -10.09
N THR A 253 -9.80 9.64 -9.15
CA THR A 253 -8.64 10.55 -9.26
C THR A 253 -7.31 9.81 -9.13
N GLY A 254 -7.31 8.63 -8.51
CA GLY A 254 -6.11 7.84 -8.25
C GLY A 254 -5.19 8.43 -7.17
N ILE A 255 -5.69 9.36 -6.35
CA ILE A 255 -4.93 9.97 -5.26
C ILE A 255 -5.10 9.17 -3.97
N ILE A 256 -6.32 8.68 -3.73
CA ILE A 256 -6.68 7.97 -2.50
C ILE A 256 -6.26 6.51 -2.64
N SER A 257 -5.36 6.08 -1.76
CA SER A 257 -4.89 4.70 -1.73
C SER A 257 -5.94 3.76 -1.12
N PRO A 258 -5.92 2.47 -1.52
CA PRO A 258 -6.71 1.44 -0.85
C PRO A 258 -6.40 1.37 0.65
N LYS A 259 -7.35 0.84 1.43
CA LYS A 259 -7.18 0.71 2.88
C LYS A 259 -6.10 -0.30 3.23
N TYR A 260 -5.30 0.01 4.25
CA TYR A 260 -4.46 -0.96 4.90
C TYR A 260 -5.32 -1.97 5.64
N ARG A 261 -4.90 -3.22 5.59
CA ARG A 261 -5.51 -4.32 6.34
C ARG A 261 -4.45 -5.36 6.63
N LEU A 262 -4.75 -6.23 7.58
CA LEU A 262 -3.94 -7.41 7.78
C LEU A 262 -4.02 -8.31 6.55
N PRO A 263 -2.89 -8.92 6.13
CA PRO A 263 -2.88 -9.87 5.03
C PRO A 263 -3.66 -11.12 5.42
N SER A 264 -4.29 -11.75 4.44
CA SER A 264 -4.79 -13.12 4.60
C SER A 264 -3.62 -14.09 4.74
N GLU A 265 -3.89 -15.29 5.28
CA GLU A 265 -2.88 -16.35 5.39
C GLU A 265 -2.24 -16.66 4.03
N ALA A 266 -3.06 -16.75 2.97
CA ALA A 266 -2.58 -17.01 1.62
C ALA A 266 -1.69 -15.88 1.08
N GLU A 267 -2.06 -14.62 1.28
CA GLU A 267 -1.22 -13.47 0.90
C GLU A 267 0.11 -13.46 1.67
N TRP A 268 0.06 -13.77 2.97
CA TRP A 268 1.24 -13.79 3.82
C TRP A 268 2.20 -14.93 3.45
N GLU A 269 1.68 -16.15 3.26
CA GLU A 269 2.50 -17.29 2.82
C GLU A 269 3.06 -17.04 1.41
N TYR A 270 2.24 -16.50 0.50
CA TYR A 270 2.67 -16.15 -0.84
C TYR A 270 3.83 -15.13 -0.84
N ALA A 271 3.71 -14.08 -0.02
CA ALA A 271 4.77 -13.09 0.16
C ALA A 271 6.04 -13.71 0.78
N ALA A 272 5.88 -14.53 1.81
CA ALA A 272 6.98 -15.15 2.55
C ALA A 272 7.76 -16.18 1.73
N LEU A 273 7.13 -16.88 0.78
CA LEU A 273 7.79 -17.92 -0.02
C LEU A 273 8.80 -17.36 -1.04
N GLY A 274 8.85 -16.04 -1.29
CA GLY A 274 9.96 -15.40 -2.02
C GLY A 274 10.22 -15.97 -3.42
N LEU A 275 9.15 -16.40 -4.12
CA LEU A 275 9.26 -17.28 -5.30
C LEU A 275 9.44 -16.56 -6.65
N SER A 276 9.66 -15.23 -6.67
CA SER A 276 9.72 -14.46 -7.91
C SER A 276 10.78 -14.97 -8.89
N GLU A 277 11.91 -15.47 -8.39
CA GLU A 277 13.03 -15.95 -9.23
C GLU A 277 12.86 -17.41 -9.72
N LEU A 278 12.11 -18.24 -8.98
CA LEU A 278 11.83 -19.63 -9.40
C LEU A 278 10.76 -19.65 -10.50
N ARG A 279 10.11 -18.51 -10.78
CA ARG A 279 9.04 -18.37 -11.74
C ARG A 279 9.61 -18.22 -13.16
N SER A 280 9.59 -19.31 -13.93
CA SER A 280 9.66 -19.21 -15.41
C SER A 280 8.23 -19.21 -15.95
N TYR A 281 7.74 -18.05 -16.41
CA TYR A 281 6.34 -17.85 -16.82
C TYR A 281 5.35 -18.07 -15.67
N ASN A 282 4.45 -19.06 -15.75
CA ASN A 282 3.51 -19.44 -14.69
C ASN A 282 3.92 -20.74 -13.96
N VAL A 283 5.17 -21.19 -14.11
CA VAL A 283 5.66 -22.46 -13.56
C VAL A 283 6.88 -22.21 -12.67
N TYR A 284 6.81 -22.65 -11.41
CA TYR A 284 7.94 -22.59 -10.47
C TYR A 284 8.90 -23.76 -10.72
N ARG A 285 10.17 -23.47 -11.04
CA ARG A 285 11.24 -24.45 -11.24
C ARG A 285 12.04 -24.65 -9.95
N GLY A 286 11.64 -25.62 -9.14
CA GLY A 286 12.43 -26.09 -7.99
C GLY A 286 12.13 -25.37 -6.67
N ARG A 287 12.78 -25.83 -5.59
CA ARG A 287 12.58 -25.35 -4.21
C ARG A 287 13.73 -24.45 -3.81
N LYS A 288 13.43 -23.30 -3.20
CA LYS A 288 14.43 -22.41 -2.60
C LYS A 288 14.62 -22.76 -1.13
N LYS A 289 15.86 -22.63 -0.64
CA LYS A 289 16.19 -22.76 0.80
C LYS A 289 15.90 -21.47 1.57
N TYR A 290 16.02 -20.31 0.91
CA TYR A 290 15.80 -18.98 1.49
C TYR A 290 14.88 -18.13 0.61
N PRO A 291 14.14 -17.16 1.17
CA PRO A 291 13.15 -16.37 0.43
C PRO A 291 13.75 -15.24 -0.43
N TRP A 292 15.05 -14.95 -0.35
CA TRP A 292 15.73 -13.95 -1.19
C TRP A 292 16.49 -14.57 -2.38
N ASP A 293 17.08 -13.72 -3.21
CA ASP A 293 17.98 -14.11 -4.30
C ASP A 293 19.34 -14.57 -3.76
N GLY A 294 19.77 -15.78 -4.15
CA GLY A 294 21.03 -16.40 -3.76
C GLY A 294 20.97 -17.49 -2.67
N GLN A 295 22.10 -18.18 -2.48
CA GLN A 295 22.23 -19.33 -1.57
C GLN A 295 22.69 -18.95 -0.14
N TYR A 296 23.00 -17.69 0.11
CA TYR A 296 23.63 -17.23 1.35
C TYR A 296 22.67 -16.41 2.19
N THR A 297 22.79 -16.45 3.52
CA THR A 297 21.97 -15.65 4.45
C THR A 297 22.39 -14.18 4.55
N ARG A 298 23.38 -13.76 3.77
CA ARG A 298 23.99 -12.44 3.82
C ARG A 298 23.80 -11.71 2.50
N SER A 299 23.54 -10.41 2.58
CA SER A 299 23.34 -9.60 1.38
C SER A 299 24.63 -9.44 0.58
N GLY A 300 24.53 -9.68 -0.74
CA GLY A 300 25.59 -9.38 -1.71
C GLY A 300 25.56 -7.95 -2.25
N LYS A 301 24.49 -7.19 -1.97
CA LYS A 301 24.34 -5.80 -2.44
C LYS A 301 25.45 -4.93 -1.84
N ARG A 302 26.02 -4.04 -2.66
CA ARG A 302 27.20 -3.25 -2.27
C ARG A 302 26.97 -2.37 -1.02
N SER A 303 25.75 -1.87 -0.82
CA SER A 303 25.39 -0.98 0.30
C SER A 303 25.24 -1.68 1.64
N ILE A 304 24.70 -2.90 1.65
CA ILE A 304 24.38 -3.69 2.86
C ILE A 304 25.16 -5.01 2.89
N ARG A 305 26.38 -5.00 2.32
CA ARG A 305 27.14 -6.23 2.07
C ARG A 305 27.50 -6.90 3.38
N GLY A 306 27.04 -8.13 3.58
CA GLY A 306 27.33 -8.92 4.78
C GLY A 306 26.22 -8.91 5.83
N ASP A 307 25.24 -8.00 5.71
CA ASP A 307 24.09 -7.95 6.61
C ASP A 307 23.23 -9.19 6.46
N GLN A 308 22.65 -9.67 7.57
CA GLN A 308 21.76 -10.83 7.52
C GLN A 308 20.46 -10.45 6.82
N LEU A 309 20.05 -11.26 5.85
CA LEU A 309 18.83 -11.05 5.04
C LEU A 309 17.55 -11.48 5.78
N ALA A 310 17.68 -12.16 6.92
CA ALA A 310 16.59 -12.39 7.84
C ALA A 310 17.07 -12.29 9.29
N ASN A 311 16.15 -11.89 10.15
CA ASN A 311 16.31 -11.92 11.60
C ASN A 311 16.08 -13.36 12.11
N PHE A 312 17.00 -14.27 11.81
CA PHE A 312 16.91 -15.62 12.34
C PHE A 312 17.26 -15.60 13.84
N LYS A 313 16.25 -15.86 14.68
CA LYS A 313 16.49 -16.26 16.07
C LYS A 313 17.24 -17.59 16.04
N GLN A 314 18.43 -17.67 16.64
CA GLN A 314 19.16 -18.94 16.77
C GLN A 314 18.42 -19.96 17.67
N GLY A 315 17.48 -19.50 18.51
CA GLY A 315 16.62 -20.34 19.32
C GLY A 315 15.48 -19.58 19.99
N LYS A 316 14.53 -20.30 20.63
CA LYS A 316 13.49 -19.68 21.45
C LYS A 316 14.15 -18.97 22.65
N GLY A 317 13.97 -17.65 22.74
CA GLY A 317 14.40 -16.85 23.89
C GLY A 317 15.70 -16.07 23.70
N ASP A 318 16.39 -16.20 22.57
CA ASP A 318 17.58 -15.40 22.27
C ASP A 318 17.17 -14.11 21.55
N TYR A 319 17.03 -13.03 22.33
CA TYR A 319 16.71 -11.67 21.86
C TYR A 319 17.94 -10.75 21.90
N GLY A 320 19.10 -11.25 22.35
CA GLY A 320 20.27 -10.42 22.63
C GLY A 320 21.19 -10.22 21.44
N GLY A 321 21.15 -11.12 20.44
CA GLY A 321 22.22 -11.18 19.44
C GLY A 321 23.57 -11.54 20.08
N ILE A 322 24.56 -11.86 19.26
CA ILE A 322 25.93 -12.02 19.73
C ILE A 322 26.55 -10.61 19.70
N ALA A 323 27.02 -10.14 20.86
CA ALA A 323 27.76 -8.89 20.99
C ALA A 323 29.06 -8.89 20.17
#